data_AF-A0A256Y6I2-F1
#
_entry.id   AF-A0A256Y6I2-F1
#
_cell.length_a   1.000
_cell.length_b   1.000
_cell.length_c   1.000
_cell.angle_alpha   90.00
_cell.angle_beta   90.00
_cell.angle_gamma   90.00
#
_symmetry.space_group_name_H-M   'P 1'
#
loop_
_entity.id
_entity.type
_entity.pdbx_description
1 polymer ?
#
loop_
_entity_poly.entity_id
_entity_poly.type
_entity_poly.pdbx_seq_one_letter_code
_entity_poly.pdbx_strand_id
1 'polypeptide(L)'
;MVMRRNKRGWIRVLEAFIALAFILGIITAVNINSKEIVENKFSSIISDAENNLLISIEKNDSLRAEILSVGEIPVESGESGFPDGSYNLLLEKTPQNMECKLKICSPTTICSLSNPPEKKEIYVENAIIFSSQEEYNPLKLSIFCWKK
;
A
#
# COMPACT_ATOMS: atom_id res chain seq x y z
N MET A 1 48.63 39.36 34.41
CA MET A 1 48.24 40.14 33.21
C MET A 1 47.13 39.38 32.49
N VAL A 2 45.86 39.78 32.66
CA VAL A 2 44.72 39.04 32.08
C VAL A 2 44.39 39.65 30.71
N MET A 3 44.63 38.91 29.63
CA MET A 3 44.30 39.35 28.27
C MET A 3 42.77 39.46 28.10
N ARG A 4 42.25 40.68 27.94
CA ARG A 4 40.87 40.92 27.50
C ARG A 4 40.72 40.45 26.04
N ARG A 5 40.23 39.22 25.84
CA ARG A 5 39.87 38.70 24.51
C ARG A 5 38.79 39.58 23.87
N ASN A 6 38.93 39.81 22.56
CA ASN A 6 38.08 40.69 21.77
C ASN A 6 36.70 40.06 21.54
N LYS A 7 35.80 40.16 22.55
CA LYS A 7 34.49 39.49 22.59
C LYS A 7 33.56 39.86 21.42
N ARG A 8 33.79 41.00 20.76
CA ARG A 8 32.98 41.48 19.63
C ARG A 8 33.13 40.62 18.38
N GLY A 9 34.31 40.02 18.15
CA GLY A 9 34.53 39.15 16.99
C GLY A 9 33.78 37.83 17.09
N TRP A 10 33.75 37.24 18.29
CA TRP A 10 33.04 36.00 18.58
C TRP A 10 31.52 36.12 18.41
N ILE A 11 30.95 37.27 18.73
CA ILE A 11 29.50 37.53 18.56
C ILE A 11 29.11 37.50 17.07
N ARG A 12 29.94 38.07 16.18
CA ARG A 12 29.69 38.05 14.73
C ARG A 12 29.75 36.64 14.12
N VAL A 13 30.63 35.79 14.64
CA VAL A 13 30.73 34.39 14.20
C VAL A 13 29.50 33.60 14.65
N LEU A 14 29.05 33.81 15.89
CA LEU A 14 27.84 33.19 16.42
C LEU A 14 26.60 33.60 15.59
N GLU A 15 26.48 34.88 15.25
CA GLU A 15 25.39 35.42 14.44
C GLU A 15 25.33 34.76 13.05
N ALA A 16 26.47 34.70 12.35
CA ALA A 16 26.55 34.04 11.05
C ALA A 16 26.24 32.54 11.13
N PHE A 17 26.67 31.86 12.21
CA PHE A 17 26.36 30.45 12.43
C PHE A 17 24.87 30.22 12.65
N ILE A 18 24.21 31.06 13.46
CA ILE A 18 22.76 30.98 13.69
C ILE A 18 21.99 31.20 12.38
N ALA A 19 22.39 32.20 11.58
CA ALA A 19 21.78 32.43 10.27
C ALA A 19 21.91 31.22 9.34
N LEU A 20 23.09 30.60 9.31
CA LEU A 20 23.33 29.40 8.51
C LEU A 20 22.50 28.20 9.00
N ALA A 21 22.40 28.00 10.31
CA ALA A 21 21.58 26.95 10.91
C ALA A 21 20.08 27.14 10.58
N PHE A 22 19.59 28.38 10.58
CA PHE A 22 18.21 28.68 10.16
C PHE A 22 17.98 28.37 8.69
N ILE A 23 18.89 28.75 7.79
CA ILE A 23 18.75 28.45 6.35
C ILE A 23 18.72 26.95 6.13
N LEU A 24 19.64 26.20 6.74
CA LEU A 24 19.67 24.74 6.65
C LEU A 24 18.40 24.11 7.24
N GLY A 25 17.95 24.60 8.40
CA GLY A 25 16.73 24.14 9.05
C GLY A 25 15.48 24.30 8.19
N ILE A 26 15.32 25.46 7.54
CA ILE A 26 14.19 25.72 6.63
C ILE A 26 14.26 24.79 5.40
N ILE A 27 15.45 24.61 4.80
CA ILE A 27 15.63 23.71 3.66
C ILE A 27 15.26 22.27 4.05
N THR A 28 15.70 21.80 5.22
CA THR A 28 15.35 20.45 5.68
C THR A 28 13.86 20.29 5.99
N ALA A 29 13.23 21.28 6.64
CA ALA A 29 11.81 21.22 6.99
C ALA A 29 10.90 21.15 5.76
N VAL A 30 11.23 21.91 4.69
CA VAL A 30 10.45 21.90 3.44
C VAL A 30 10.57 20.56 2.70
N ASN A 31 11.74 19.92 2.73
CA ASN A 31 11.99 18.67 2.01
C ASN A 31 11.38 17.43 2.69
N ILE A 32 11.19 17.45 4.01
CA ILE A 32 10.54 16.34 4.73
C ILE A 32 9.05 16.31 4.41
N ASN A 33 8.39 17.48 4.46
CA ASN A 33 6.96 17.57 4.20
C ASN A 33 6.59 17.17 2.76
N SER A 34 7.43 17.46 1.77
CA SER A 34 7.09 17.17 0.37
C SER A 34 7.10 15.68 0.03
N LYS A 35 7.99 14.88 0.63
CA LYS A 35 8.03 13.42 0.39
C LYS A 35 6.89 12.70 1.09
N GLU A 36 6.67 13.03 2.35
CA GLU A 36 5.64 12.39 3.18
C GLU A 36 4.22 12.70 2.66
N ILE A 37 3.97 13.92 2.15
CA ILE A 37 2.67 14.28 1.57
C ILE A 37 2.40 13.53 0.26
N VAL A 38 3.42 13.27 -0.55
CA VAL A 38 3.26 12.57 -1.84
C VAL A 38 3.06 11.06 -1.62
N GLU A 39 3.84 10.46 -0.71
CA GLU A 39 3.70 9.04 -0.35
C GLU A 39 2.36 8.76 0.33
N ASN A 40 1.92 9.61 1.26
CA ASN A 40 0.61 9.44 1.91
C ASN A 40 -0.56 9.53 0.94
N LYS A 41 -0.51 10.45 -0.04
CA LYS A 41 -1.54 10.55 -1.08
C LYS A 41 -1.55 9.34 -2.01
N PHE A 42 -0.39 8.78 -2.32
CA PHE A 42 -0.29 7.61 -3.18
C PHE A 42 -0.82 6.35 -2.47
N SER A 43 -0.41 6.15 -1.20
CA SER A 43 -0.91 5.07 -0.35
C SER A 43 -2.43 5.14 -0.18
N SER A 44 -2.99 6.33 0.07
CA SER A 44 -4.44 6.48 0.21
C SER A 44 -5.19 6.16 -1.08
N ILE A 45 -4.68 6.59 -2.24
CA ILE A 45 -5.31 6.30 -3.54
C ILE A 45 -5.31 4.78 -3.83
N ILE A 46 -4.22 4.08 -3.48
CA ILE A 46 -4.12 2.63 -3.66
C ILE A 46 -5.11 1.92 -2.75
N SER A 47 -5.09 2.26 -1.46
CA SER A 47 -5.99 1.66 -0.48
C SER A 47 -7.46 1.89 -0.84
N ASP A 48 -7.81 3.09 -1.31
CA ASP A 48 -9.16 3.38 -1.81
C ASP A 48 -9.52 2.52 -3.03
N ALA A 49 -8.60 2.33 -3.98
CA ALA A 49 -8.83 1.49 -5.16
C ALA A 49 -8.97 0.00 -4.80
N GLU A 50 -8.10 -0.51 -3.93
CA GLU A 50 -8.12 -1.88 -3.40
C GLU A 50 -9.43 -2.15 -2.65
N ASN A 51 -9.79 -1.25 -1.73
CA ASN A 51 -11.02 -1.36 -0.95
C ASN A 51 -12.26 -1.27 -1.84
N ASN A 52 -12.31 -0.34 -2.80
CA ASN A 52 -13.44 -0.26 -3.73
C ASN A 52 -13.59 -1.52 -4.59
N LEU A 53 -12.48 -2.15 -4.99
CA LEU A 53 -12.51 -3.42 -5.71
C LEU A 53 -13.09 -4.53 -4.81
N LEU A 54 -12.57 -4.69 -3.60
CA LEU A 54 -13.03 -5.71 -2.65
C LEU A 54 -14.52 -5.51 -2.31
N ILE A 55 -14.94 -4.28 -2.04
CA ILE A 55 -16.36 -3.93 -1.82
C ILE A 55 -17.21 -4.27 -3.06
N SER A 56 -16.70 -4.04 -4.26
CA SER A 56 -17.44 -4.37 -5.50
C SER A 56 -17.63 -5.87 -5.66
N ILE A 57 -16.63 -6.66 -5.27
CA ILE A 57 -16.70 -8.12 -5.23
C ILE A 57 -17.68 -8.56 -4.14
N GLU A 58 -17.56 -8.06 -2.92
CA GLU A 58 -18.43 -8.39 -1.78
C GLU A 58 -19.90 -8.05 -2.03
N LYS A 59 -20.18 -6.96 -2.75
CA LYS A 59 -21.56 -6.55 -3.07
C LYS A 59 -22.16 -7.27 -4.26
N ASN A 60 -21.35 -7.99 -5.04
CA ASN A 60 -21.82 -8.70 -6.22
C ASN A 60 -21.97 -10.19 -5.92
N ASP A 61 -23.21 -10.65 -5.80
CA ASP A 61 -23.52 -12.04 -5.46
C ASP A 61 -22.93 -13.04 -6.47
N SER A 62 -22.86 -12.69 -7.76
CA SER A 62 -22.26 -13.56 -8.78
C SER A 62 -20.76 -13.71 -8.57
N LEU A 63 -20.03 -12.61 -8.33
CA LEU A 63 -18.59 -12.65 -8.07
C LEU A 63 -18.26 -13.38 -6.76
N ARG A 64 -19.09 -13.19 -5.74
CA ARG A 64 -18.98 -13.97 -4.49
C ARG A 64 -19.17 -15.45 -4.73
N ALA A 65 -20.22 -15.85 -5.45
CA ALA A 65 -20.49 -17.25 -5.75
C ALA A 65 -19.33 -17.88 -6.52
N GLU A 66 -18.75 -17.16 -7.48
CA GLU A 66 -17.56 -17.61 -8.22
C GLU A 66 -16.37 -17.86 -7.28
N ILE A 67 -16.05 -16.92 -6.39
CA ILE A 67 -14.93 -17.06 -5.43
C ILE A 67 -15.16 -18.26 -4.50
N LEU A 68 -16.39 -18.44 -4.04
CA LEU A 68 -16.75 -19.52 -3.12
C LEU A 68 -16.79 -20.89 -3.80
N SER A 69 -16.96 -20.93 -5.13
CA SER A 69 -16.94 -22.16 -5.91
C SER A 69 -15.54 -22.69 -6.23
N VAL A 70 -14.50 -21.95 -5.84
CA VAL A 70 -13.10 -22.38 -6.02
C VAL A 70 -12.82 -23.63 -5.18
N GLY A 71 -12.49 -24.73 -5.87
CA GLY A 71 -12.22 -26.01 -5.23
C GLY A 71 -10.84 -26.07 -4.58
N GLU A 72 -9.78 -25.76 -5.34
CA GLU A 72 -8.40 -25.82 -4.87
C GLU A 72 -7.93 -24.44 -4.37
N ILE A 73 -7.60 -24.36 -3.08
CA ILE A 73 -6.99 -23.18 -2.45
C ILE A 73 -5.63 -23.55 -1.86
N PRO A 74 -4.63 -22.64 -1.87
CA PRO A 74 -4.69 -21.28 -2.39
C PRO A 74 -4.54 -21.19 -3.91
N VAL A 75 -5.19 -20.20 -4.53
CA VAL A 75 -5.10 -19.94 -5.98
C VAL A 75 -4.84 -18.46 -6.27
N GLU A 76 -3.95 -18.17 -7.22
CA GLU A 76 -3.60 -16.81 -7.64
C GLU A 76 -4.27 -16.40 -8.97
N SER A 77 -4.50 -15.09 -9.12
CA SER A 77 -4.99 -14.52 -10.37
C SER A 77 -4.02 -14.79 -11.53
N GLY A 78 -4.52 -15.42 -12.59
CA GLY A 78 -3.72 -15.84 -13.74
C GLY A 78 -3.34 -17.33 -13.72
N GLU A 79 -3.63 -18.06 -12.65
CA GLU A 79 -3.53 -19.52 -12.59
C GLU A 79 -4.83 -20.19 -13.04
N SER A 80 -4.73 -21.43 -13.54
CA SER A 80 -5.90 -22.23 -13.92
C SER A 80 -6.74 -22.53 -12.68
N GLY A 81 -8.00 -22.10 -12.67
CA GLY A 81 -8.92 -22.30 -11.54
C GLY A 81 -9.25 -21.01 -10.78
N PHE A 82 -8.63 -19.87 -11.11
CA PHE A 82 -9.05 -18.58 -10.58
C PHE A 82 -10.31 -18.05 -11.32
N PRO A 83 -11.30 -17.47 -10.62
CA PRO A 83 -12.49 -16.88 -11.24
C PRO A 83 -12.20 -15.75 -12.25
N ASP A 84 -12.66 -15.93 -13.49
CA ASP A 84 -12.48 -14.93 -14.55
C ASP A 84 -13.19 -13.60 -14.24
N GLY A 85 -14.36 -13.63 -13.61
CA GLY A 85 -15.13 -12.41 -13.30
C GLY A 85 -14.35 -11.47 -12.38
N SER A 86 -13.76 -12.02 -11.32
CA SER A 86 -12.95 -11.26 -10.37
C SER A 86 -11.63 -10.79 -10.98
N TYR A 87 -11.03 -11.60 -11.86
CA TYR A 87 -9.81 -11.22 -12.58
C TYR A 87 -10.04 -10.10 -13.60
N ASN A 88 -11.15 -10.15 -14.35
CA ASN A 88 -11.51 -9.10 -15.30
C ASN A 88 -11.80 -7.77 -14.58
N LEU A 89 -12.47 -7.82 -13.44
CA LEU A 89 -12.71 -6.63 -12.62
C LEU A 89 -11.40 -6.02 -12.10
N LEU A 90 -10.45 -6.87 -11.68
CA LEU A 90 -9.11 -6.44 -11.30
C LEU A 90 -8.45 -5.67 -12.45
N LEU A 91 -8.46 -6.22 -13.67
CA LEU A 91 -7.86 -5.58 -14.84
C LEU A 91 -8.53 -4.24 -15.20
N GLU A 92 -9.85 -4.13 -15.04
CA GLU A 92 -10.61 -2.90 -15.30
C GLU A 92 -10.28 -1.79 -14.28
N LYS A 93 -10.16 -2.15 -13.00
CA LYS A 93 -9.96 -1.18 -11.91
C LYS A 93 -8.49 -0.88 -11.62
N THR A 94 -7.57 -1.72 -12.07
CA THR A 94 -6.13 -1.53 -11.82
C THR A 94 -5.59 -0.35 -12.63
N PRO A 95 -4.97 0.65 -11.99
CA PRO A 95 -4.32 1.76 -12.69
C PRO A 95 -3.19 1.30 -13.62
N GLN A 96 -3.01 1.96 -14.77
CA GLN A 96 -2.01 1.54 -15.78
C GLN A 96 -0.56 1.48 -15.26
N ASN A 97 -0.22 2.31 -14.28
CA ASN A 97 1.10 2.39 -13.64
C ASN A 97 1.32 1.36 -12.51
N MET A 98 0.35 0.50 -12.26
CA MET A 98 0.39 -0.54 -11.23
C MET A 98 0.20 -1.93 -11.83
N GLU A 99 0.68 -2.89 -11.09
CA GLU A 99 0.44 -4.30 -11.32
C GLU A 99 -0.16 -4.87 -10.04
N CYS A 100 -1.33 -5.48 -10.17
CA CYS A 100 -2.06 -6.05 -9.06
C CYS A 100 -2.34 -7.52 -9.32
N LYS A 101 -2.33 -8.32 -8.25
CA LYS A 101 -2.72 -9.72 -8.26
C LYS A 101 -3.72 -9.99 -7.15
N LEU A 102 -4.65 -10.89 -7.40
CA LEU A 102 -5.56 -11.42 -6.39
C LEU A 102 -5.11 -12.82 -5.98
N LYS A 103 -5.34 -13.17 -4.73
CA LYS A 103 -5.13 -14.53 -4.23
C LYS A 103 -6.29 -14.92 -3.32
N ILE A 104 -6.80 -16.12 -3.52
CA ILE A 104 -7.81 -16.72 -2.64
C ILE A 104 -7.09 -17.73 -1.74
N CYS A 105 -7.31 -17.63 -0.43
CA CYS A 105 -6.77 -18.59 0.52
C CYS A 105 -7.78 -18.91 1.64
N SER A 106 -7.40 -19.85 2.49
CA SER A 106 -8.13 -20.14 3.71
C SER A 106 -8.05 -18.96 4.70
N PRO A 107 -9.13 -18.66 5.45
CA PRO A 107 -9.18 -17.56 6.42
C PRO A 107 -8.16 -17.67 7.54
N THR A 108 -7.71 -18.89 7.87
CA THR A 108 -6.72 -19.13 8.93
C THR A 108 -5.28 -19.09 8.45
N THR A 109 -5.06 -19.12 7.13
CA THR A 109 -3.73 -19.17 6.52
C THR A 109 -3.24 -17.78 6.13
N ILE A 110 -1.92 -17.58 6.17
CA ILE A 110 -1.31 -16.35 5.66
C ILE A 110 -1.35 -16.41 4.13
N CYS A 111 -2.13 -15.51 3.52
CA CYS A 111 -2.06 -15.29 2.08
C CYS A 111 -0.77 -14.54 1.75
N SER A 112 0.12 -15.18 1.00
CA SER A 112 1.33 -14.54 0.48
C SER A 112 1.47 -14.91 -1.00
N LEU A 113 1.95 -13.98 -1.82
CA LEU A 113 2.27 -14.26 -3.22
C LEU A 113 3.34 -15.34 -3.30
N SER A 114 3.20 -16.26 -4.25
CA SER A 114 4.19 -17.33 -4.49
C SER A 114 5.50 -16.74 -5.01
N ASN A 115 5.41 -15.71 -5.86
CA ASN A 115 6.55 -14.99 -6.41
C ASN A 115 6.36 -13.47 -6.22
N PRO A 116 6.71 -12.93 -5.02
CA PRO A 116 6.63 -11.50 -4.78
C PRO A 116 7.72 -10.75 -5.58
N PRO A 117 7.43 -9.53 -6.08
CA PRO A 117 8.44 -8.73 -6.76
C PRO A 117 9.58 -8.33 -5.80
N GLU A 118 10.83 -8.50 -6.25
CA GLU A 118 12.00 -8.07 -5.48
C GLU A 118 12.11 -6.54 -5.42
N LYS A 119 12.46 -6.00 -4.24
CA LYS A 119 12.75 -4.57 -4.01
C LYS A 119 11.60 -3.61 -4.36
N LYS A 120 10.35 -4.09 -4.34
CA LYS A 120 9.16 -3.26 -4.50
C LYS A 120 8.38 -3.22 -3.18
N GLU A 121 7.78 -2.08 -2.92
CA GLU A 121 6.76 -1.96 -1.88
C GLU A 121 5.48 -2.59 -2.42
N ILE A 122 4.95 -3.54 -1.66
CA ILE A 122 3.73 -4.28 -1.98
C ILE A 122 2.66 -3.80 -1.01
N TYR A 123 1.59 -3.24 -1.56
CA TYR A 123 0.38 -2.89 -0.83
C TYR A 123 -0.52 -4.12 -0.80
N VAL A 124 -1.08 -4.42 0.37
CA VAL A 124 -1.87 -5.63 0.59
C VAL A 124 -3.13 -5.27 1.35
N GLU A 125 -4.28 -5.60 0.76
CA GLU A 125 -5.58 -5.46 1.40
C GLU A 125 -6.31 -6.82 1.40
N ASN A 126 -7.12 -7.07 2.43
CA ASN A 126 -7.76 -8.37 2.62
C ASN A 126 -9.25 -8.22 2.89
N ALA A 127 -10.05 -9.07 2.24
CA ALA A 127 -11.47 -9.23 2.51
C ALA A 127 -11.80 -10.68 2.86
N ILE A 128 -12.84 -10.86 3.67
CA ILE A 128 -13.40 -12.19 3.98
C ILE A 128 -14.73 -12.30 3.25
N ILE A 129 -14.80 -13.24 2.30
CA ILE A 129 -15.99 -13.51 1.51
C ILE A 129 -16.75 -14.69 2.13
N PHE A 130 -18.06 -14.54 2.31
CA PHE A 130 -18.94 -15.58 2.85
C PHE A 130 -20.14 -15.87 1.94
N SER A 131 -20.57 -17.13 1.95
CA SER A 131 -21.63 -17.70 1.11
C SER A 131 -23.01 -17.19 1.50
N SER A 132 -23.43 -17.38 2.75
CA SER A 132 -24.75 -17.01 3.25
C SER A 132 -24.80 -17.15 4.78
N GLN A 133 -25.96 -16.89 5.39
CA GLN A 133 -26.17 -17.12 6.82
C GLN A 133 -26.32 -18.62 7.18
N GLU A 134 -26.54 -19.49 6.20
CA GLU A 134 -26.89 -20.90 6.42
C GLU A 134 -25.67 -21.84 6.36
N GLU A 135 -24.66 -21.53 5.52
CA GLU A 135 -23.45 -22.34 5.38
C GLU A 135 -22.19 -21.50 5.60
N TYR A 136 -21.50 -21.77 6.71
CA TYR A 136 -20.29 -21.04 7.11
C TYR A 136 -19.05 -21.68 6.49
N ASN A 137 -18.73 -21.27 5.25
CA ASN A 137 -17.47 -21.60 4.58
C ASN A 137 -16.78 -20.32 4.05
N PRO A 138 -16.20 -19.49 4.94
CA PRO A 138 -15.59 -18.23 4.53
C PRO A 138 -14.26 -18.46 3.80
N LEU A 139 -14.03 -17.67 2.76
CA LEU A 139 -12.75 -17.60 2.06
C LEU A 139 -12.13 -16.23 2.23
N LYS A 140 -10.80 -16.18 2.26
CA LYS A 140 -10.05 -14.92 2.31
C LYS A 140 -9.59 -14.55 0.90
N LEU A 141 -9.98 -13.37 0.46
CA LEU A 141 -9.51 -12.76 -0.78
C LEU A 141 -8.49 -11.68 -0.43
N SER A 142 -7.28 -11.80 -0.96
CA SER A 142 -6.21 -10.83 -0.78
C SER A 142 -5.85 -10.18 -2.11
N ILE A 143 -5.76 -8.86 -2.13
CA ILE A 143 -5.20 -8.11 -3.25
C ILE A 143 -3.77 -7.68 -2.91
N PHE A 144 -2.88 -7.80 -3.88
CA PHE A 144 -1.49 -7.38 -3.80
C PHE A 144 -1.21 -6.44 -4.96
N CYS A 145 -0.92 -5.18 -4.69
CA CYS A 145 -0.59 -4.19 -5.71
C CYS A 145 0.82 -3.65 -5.52
N TRP A 146 1.53 -3.42 -6.61
CA TRP A 146 2.83 -2.74 -6.62
C TRP A 146 2.98 -1.85 -7.85
N LYS A 147 3.90 -0.89 -7.75
CA LYS A 147 4.25 -0.02 -8.87
C LYS A 147 5.05 -0.82 -9.92
N LYS A 148 4.70 -0.65 -11.19
CA LYS A 148 5.47 -1.24 -12.31
C LYS A 148 6.92 -0.75 -12.32
#